data_AF-A0A518GBY1-F1
#
_entry.id   AF-A0A518GBY1-F1
#
_cell.length_a   1.000
_cell.length_b   1.000
_cell.length_c   1.000
_cell.angle_alpha   90.00
_cell.angle_beta   90.00
_cell.angle_gamma   90.00
#
_symmetry.space_group_name_H-M   'P 1'
#
loop_
_entity.id
_entity.type
_entity.pdbx_description
1 polymer ?
#
loop_
_entity_poly.entity_id
_entity_poly.type
_entity_poly.pdbx_seq_one_letter_code
_entity_poly.pdbx_strand_id
1 'polypeptide(L)'
;MGKTIVNGNAEPTRRFVNADRHQCQCGGQLQKFDENSSSQTAYCSRCNEYSLILRPAYETQVIHLNLFGTIRGNAAYQRPYSDMERAEELVVCLVMDVWPNWATIDQFSIYSSDHLGALQHALRSGCTAYDFDRVQGDGSAITNLVRCVSTQPYGRVDFDHGLAFAKSSRLHKRR
;
A
#
# COMPACT_ATOMS: atom_id res chain seq x y z
N MET A 1 -3.71 4.37 -50.40
CA MET A 1 -4.45 4.67 -49.15
C MET A 1 -4.30 3.47 -48.22
N GLY A 2 -3.72 3.65 -47.05
CA GLY A 2 -3.53 2.58 -46.07
C GLY A 2 -2.78 3.12 -44.86
N LYS A 3 -3.51 3.69 -43.90
CA LYS A 3 -2.95 4.14 -42.61
C LYS A 3 -3.01 2.96 -41.64
N THR A 4 -1.84 2.40 -41.32
CA THR A 4 -1.69 1.45 -40.22
C THR A 4 -1.65 2.25 -38.91
N ILE A 5 -2.68 2.12 -38.09
CA ILE A 5 -2.73 2.68 -36.74
C ILE A 5 -2.07 1.66 -35.80
N VAL A 6 -0.88 1.98 -35.30
CA VAL A 6 -0.21 1.22 -34.26
C VAL A 6 -0.66 1.79 -32.91
N ASN A 7 -1.61 1.13 -32.26
CA ASN A 7 -1.98 1.43 -30.88
C ASN A 7 -0.91 0.83 -29.96
N GLY A 8 0.07 1.65 -29.59
CA GLY A 8 0.98 1.35 -28.50
C GLY A 8 0.26 1.58 -27.17
N ASN A 9 -0.32 0.51 -26.60
CA ASN A 9 -0.64 0.49 -25.18
C ASN A 9 0.68 0.58 -24.41
N ALA A 10 1.00 1.76 -23.91
CA ALA A 10 2.10 1.94 -22.99
C ALA A 10 1.79 1.14 -21.72
N GLU A 11 2.47 0.01 -21.54
CA GLU A 11 2.56 -0.64 -20.24
C GLU A 11 3.01 0.41 -19.21
N PRO A 12 2.41 0.45 -18.00
CA PRO A 12 2.93 1.28 -16.94
C PRO A 12 4.32 0.74 -16.62
N THR A 13 5.35 1.38 -17.19
CA THR A 13 6.75 1.11 -16.89
C THR A 13 6.88 1.02 -15.37
N ARG A 14 7.18 -0.17 -14.85
CA ARG A 14 7.63 -0.38 -13.48
C ARG A 14 8.93 0.41 -13.34
N ARG A 15 8.80 1.70 -13.00
CA ARG A 15 9.95 2.57 -12.73
C ARG A 15 10.35 2.29 -11.30
N PHE A 16 11.32 1.39 -11.17
CA PHE A 16 11.97 1.06 -9.93
C PHE A 16 12.49 2.35 -9.28
N VAL A 17 12.00 2.63 -8.08
CA VAL A 17 12.60 3.64 -7.21
C VAL A 17 13.97 3.09 -6.83
N ASN A 18 15.01 3.91 -7.01
CA ASN A 18 16.37 3.53 -6.65
C ASN A 18 16.45 3.54 -5.12
N ALA A 19 16.13 2.39 -4.53
CA ALA A 19 15.92 2.25 -3.10
C ALA A 19 17.14 2.65 -2.27
N ASP A 20 18.34 2.41 -2.81
CA ASP A 20 19.62 2.79 -2.20
C ASP A 20 19.83 4.32 -2.16
N ARG A 21 19.10 5.09 -2.98
CA ARG A 21 19.26 6.55 -3.08
C ARG A 21 18.22 7.35 -2.31
N HIS A 22 17.23 6.70 -1.68
CA HIS A 22 16.13 7.38 -0.98
C HIS A 22 15.53 8.53 -1.82
N GLN A 23 15.33 8.30 -3.12
CA GLN A 23 14.78 9.30 -4.05
C GLN A 23 13.31 9.01 -4.34
N CYS A 24 12.47 10.02 -4.27
CA CYS A 24 11.08 9.96 -4.72
C CYS A 24 11.01 9.95 -6.26
N GLN A 25 9.90 9.49 -6.84
CA GLN A 25 9.66 9.53 -8.29
C GLN A 25 9.69 10.94 -8.87
N CYS A 26 9.34 11.96 -8.09
CA CYS A 26 9.45 13.37 -8.50
C CYS A 26 10.91 13.89 -8.52
N GLY A 27 11.89 13.05 -8.18
CA GLY A 27 13.31 13.41 -8.03
C GLY A 27 13.63 14.15 -6.74
N GLY A 28 12.68 14.29 -5.81
CA GLY A 28 12.93 14.82 -4.47
C GLY A 28 13.58 13.77 -3.55
N GLN A 29 14.13 14.22 -2.42
CA GLN A 29 14.65 13.33 -1.38
C GLN A 29 13.51 12.82 -0.49
N LEU A 30 13.60 11.56 -0.07
CA LEU A 30 12.70 10.94 0.89
C LEU A 30 13.26 11.13 2.30
N GLN A 31 12.51 11.83 3.14
CA GLN A 31 12.76 11.95 4.57
C GLN A 31 12.10 10.79 5.30
N LYS A 32 12.89 10.00 6.03
CA LYS A 32 12.39 8.90 6.87
C LYS A 32 11.71 9.46 8.11
N PHE A 33 10.55 8.91 8.49
CA PHE A 33 9.82 9.35 9.68
C PHE A 33 9.86 8.36 10.82
N ASP A 34 9.98 7.08 10.51
CA ASP A 34 10.10 6.00 11.47
C ASP A 34 10.97 4.89 10.88
N GLU A 35 11.40 3.96 11.73
CA GLU A 35 12.15 2.79 11.32
C GLU A 35 11.67 1.60 12.14
N ASN A 36 11.18 0.58 11.44
CA ASN A 36 10.98 -0.75 11.97
C ASN A 36 12.06 -1.67 11.38
N SER A 37 12.24 -2.84 11.98
CA SER A 37 13.26 -3.83 11.60
C SER A 37 13.26 -4.20 10.11
N SER A 38 12.09 -4.20 9.44
CA SER A 38 11.93 -4.63 8.05
C SER A 38 11.34 -3.58 7.11
N SER A 39 10.87 -2.44 7.62
CA SER A 39 10.24 -1.40 6.81
C SER A 39 10.28 -0.02 7.46
N GLN A 40 10.07 1.02 6.66
CA GLN A 40 10.07 2.41 7.10
C GLN A 40 9.06 3.23 6.30
N THR A 41 8.41 4.19 6.95
CA THR A 41 7.65 5.23 6.25
C THR A 41 8.55 6.40 5.91
N ALA A 42 8.43 6.89 4.69
CA ALA A 42 9.16 8.07 4.22
C ALA A 42 8.23 9.05 3.50
N TYR A 43 8.69 10.29 3.42
CA TYR A 43 7.93 11.40 2.84
C TYR A 43 8.79 12.25 1.95
N CYS A 44 8.23 12.69 0.83
CA CYS A 44 8.89 13.62 -0.06
C CYS A 44 8.33 15.03 0.11
N SER A 45 9.14 15.96 0.61
CA SER A 45 8.76 17.38 0.74
C SER A 45 8.54 18.10 -0.59
N ARG A 46 8.98 17.52 -1.71
CA ARG A 46 8.83 18.12 -3.05
C ARG A 46 7.44 17.86 -3.66
N CYS A 47 6.91 16.65 -3.55
CA CYS A 47 5.57 16.30 -4.06
C CYS A 47 4.53 16.10 -2.95
N ASN A 48 4.94 16.18 -1.69
CA ASN A 48 4.11 15.94 -0.50
C ASN A 48 3.49 14.53 -0.47
N GLU A 49 4.20 13.53 -0.99
CA GLU A 49 3.76 12.13 -1.03
C GLU A 49 4.44 11.28 0.03
N TYR A 50 3.72 10.27 0.51
CA TYR A 50 4.21 9.27 1.46
C TYR A 50 4.53 7.96 0.74
N SER A 51 5.52 7.24 1.25
CA SER A 51 5.90 5.93 0.74
C SER A 51 6.27 4.99 1.89
N LEU A 52 5.89 3.72 1.76
CA LEU A 52 6.41 2.62 2.57
C LEU A 52 7.60 2.02 1.84
N ILE A 53 8.76 2.00 2.50
CA ILE A 53 9.96 1.38 1.97
C ILE A 53 10.12 0.05 2.72
N LEU A 54 9.93 -1.05 2.00
CA LEU A 54 10.16 -2.40 2.49
C LEU A 54 11.61 -2.77 2.25
N ARG A 55 12.29 -3.29 3.27
CA ARG A 55 13.65 -3.83 3.16
C ARG A 55 13.62 -5.34 3.41
N PRO A 56 13.01 -6.15 2.53
CA PRO A 56 13.21 -7.59 2.60
C PRO A 56 14.71 -7.88 2.36
N ALA A 57 15.16 -9.06 2.80
CA ALA A 57 16.59 -9.40 2.88
C ALA A 57 17.41 -9.21 1.58
N TYR A 58 16.77 -9.09 0.41
CA TYR A 58 17.45 -9.10 -0.89
C TYR A 58 17.07 -7.97 -1.85
N GLU A 59 15.95 -7.26 -1.67
CA GLU A 59 15.54 -6.20 -2.61
C GLU A 59 14.66 -5.15 -1.94
N THR A 60 15.15 -3.92 -1.82
CA THR A 60 14.34 -2.85 -1.22
C THR A 60 13.25 -2.41 -2.21
N GLN A 61 12.00 -2.39 -1.74
CA GLN A 61 10.84 -2.00 -2.55
C GLN A 61 10.18 -0.74 -1.97
N VAL A 62 9.66 0.12 -2.85
CA VAL A 62 9.02 1.36 -2.46
C VAL A 62 7.57 1.34 -2.93
N ILE A 63 6.66 1.39 -1.97
CA ILE A 63 5.22 1.41 -2.17
C ILE A 63 4.72 2.83 -1.90
N HIS A 64 4.03 3.42 -2.86
CA HIS A 64 3.39 4.71 -2.67
C HIS A 64 2.13 4.57 -1.81
N LEU A 65 1.98 5.49 -0.87
CA LEU A 65 0.85 5.53 0.06
C LEU A 65 -0.03 6.73 -0.28
N ASN A 66 -0.87 6.56 -1.31
CA ASN A 66 -1.67 7.62 -1.92
C ASN A 66 -2.68 8.23 -0.94
N LEU A 67 -3.25 7.41 -0.06
CA LEU A 67 -4.28 7.85 0.87
C LEU A 67 -3.81 8.01 2.31
N PHE A 68 -2.56 7.65 2.61
CA PHE A 68 -2.06 7.66 3.98
C PHE A 68 -2.16 9.03 4.65
N GLY A 69 -1.67 10.10 4.01
CA GLY A 69 -1.78 11.45 4.57
C GLY A 69 -3.22 11.97 4.69
N THR A 70 -4.16 11.44 3.89
CA THR A 70 -5.56 11.86 3.91
C THR A 70 -6.37 11.13 4.98
N ILE A 71 -6.14 9.81 5.12
CA ILE A 71 -6.84 8.96 6.08
C ILE A 71 -6.27 9.13 7.48
N ARG A 72 -4.97 9.43 7.60
CA ARG A 72 -4.24 9.38 8.87
C ARG A 72 -3.70 10.73 9.34
N GLY A 73 -3.96 11.81 8.60
CA GLY A 73 -3.48 13.16 8.95
C GLY A 73 -2.04 13.43 8.55
N ASN A 74 -1.49 14.55 9.03
CA ASN A 74 -0.15 14.99 8.69
C ASN A 74 0.91 14.23 9.50
N ALA A 75 1.24 13.04 8.99
CA ALA A 75 2.46 12.24 9.17
C ALA A 75 2.45 11.10 10.19
N ALA A 76 3.43 10.19 10.01
CA ALA A 76 3.61 8.95 10.77
C ALA A 76 3.77 9.14 12.29
N TYR A 77 4.22 10.31 12.75
CA TYR A 77 4.33 10.65 14.18
C TYR A 77 3.00 11.00 14.85
N GLN A 78 1.94 11.30 14.08
CA GLN A 78 0.61 11.55 14.63
C GLN A 78 -0.15 10.26 14.95
N ARG A 79 0.36 9.11 14.50
CA ARG A 79 -0.15 7.82 14.90
C ARG A 79 0.81 7.19 15.91
N PRO A 80 0.48 7.18 17.21
CA PRO A 80 1.25 6.36 18.13
C PRO A 80 1.18 4.91 17.65
N TYR A 81 2.27 4.16 17.80
CA TYR A 81 2.32 2.72 17.51
C TYR A 81 1.17 1.94 18.18
N SER A 82 0.51 2.51 19.19
CA SER A 82 -0.65 1.95 19.88
C SER A 82 -1.96 1.96 19.08
N ASP A 83 -2.03 2.54 17.88
CA ASP A 83 -3.24 2.57 17.04
C ASP A 83 -3.08 1.72 15.76
N MET A 84 -2.61 0.47 15.93
CA MET A 84 -2.54 -0.55 14.87
C MET A 84 -3.63 -1.62 14.99
N GLU A 85 -4.66 -1.39 15.81
CA GLU A 85 -5.67 -2.39 16.23
C GLU A 85 -6.22 -3.22 15.05
N ARG A 86 -6.50 -2.55 13.91
CA ARG A 86 -7.09 -3.18 12.73
C ARG A 86 -6.10 -4.03 11.95
N ALA A 87 -4.86 -3.60 11.88
CA ALA A 87 -3.79 -4.39 11.28
C ALA A 87 -3.40 -5.57 12.17
N GLU A 88 -3.41 -5.40 13.49
CA GLU A 88 -3.19 -6.48 14.46
C GLU A 88 -4.30 -7.53 14.41
N GLU A 89 -5.56 -7.10 14.39
CA GLU A 89 -6.71 -7.98 14.17
C GLU A 89 -6.56 -8.76 12.86
N LEU A 90 -6.26 -8.06 11.76
CA LEU A 90 -6.03 -8.70 10.47
C LEU A 90 -4.97 -9.80 10.59
N VAL A 91 -3.82 -9.50 11.19
CA VAL A 91 -2.74 -10.50 11.37
C VAL A 91 -3.23 -11.72 12.16
N VAL A 92 -3.97 -11.54 13.25
CA VAL A 92 -4.55 -12.65 14.01
C VAL A 92 -5.46 -13.50 13.13
N CYS A 93 -6.36 -12.86 12.36
CA CYS A 93 -7.25 -13.56 11.43
C CYS A 93 -6.49 -14.32 10.34
N LEU A 94 -5.43 -13.72 9.77
CA LEU A 94 -4.59 -14.35 8.75
C LEU A 94 -3.82 -15.57 9.31
N VAL A 95 -3.33 -15.49 10.55
CA VAL A 95 -2.64 -16.61 11.22
C VAL A 95 -3.61 -17.75 11.53
N MET A 96 -4.81 -17.42 12.00
CA MET A 96 -5.83 -18.40 12.38
C MET A 96 -6.64 -18.95 11.19
N ASP A 97 -6.43 -18.42 9.99
CA ASP A 97 -7.20 -18.74 8.78
C ASP A 97 -8.72 -18.54 8.97
N VAL A 98 -9.09 -17.39 9.56
CA VAL A 98 -10.49 -16.99 9.78
C VAL A 98 -10.78 -15.66 9.10
N TRP A 99 -12.05 -15.42 8.78
CA TRP A 99 -12.48 -14.16 8.21
C TRP A 99 -12.40 -13.02 9.26
N PRO A 100 -11.86 -11.83 8.89
CA PRO A 100 -11.87 -10.66 9.77
C PRO A 100 -13.27 -10.11 10.01
N ASN A 101 -13.40 -9.19 10.97
CA ASN A 101 -14.66 -8.47 11.16
C ASN A 101 -14.95 -7.51 10.00
N TRP A 102 -16.19 -7.00 9.96
CA TRP A 102 -16.65 -6.14 8.88
C TRP A 102 -15.82 -4.85 8.70
N ALA A 103 -15.38 -4.23 9.79
CA ALA A 103 -14.57 -3.01 9.70
C ALA A 103 -13.18 -3.28 9.13
N THR A 104 -12.57 -4.42 9.45
CA THR A 104 -11.27 -4.83 8.89
C THR A 104 -11.41 -5.28 7.44
N ILE A 105 -12.49 -5.98 7.09
CA ILE A 105 -12.84 -6.28 5.69
C ILE A 105 -12.92 -4.99 4.86
N ASP A 106 -13.62 -3.96 5.34
CA ASP A 106 -13.79 -2.69 4.63
C ASP A 106 -12.46 -1.95 4.46
N GLN A 107 -11.69 -1.83 5.55
CA GLN A 107 -10.42 -1.09 5.56
C GLN A 107 -9.31 -1.73 4.72
N PHE A 108 -9.34 -3.05 4.56
CA PHE A 108 -8.39 -3.79 3.72
C PHE A 108 -8.98 -4.26 2.39
N SER A 109 -10.21 -3.84 2.06
CA SER A 109 -10.88 -4.17 0.80
C SER A 109 -10.89 -5.68 0.50
N ILE A 110 -11.22 -6.51 1.49
CA ILE A 110 -11.20 -7.98 1.40
C ILE A 110 -12.55 -8.49 0.90
N TYR A 111 -12.68 -8.75 -0.41
CA TYR A 111 -13.96 -9.14 -1.00
C TYR A 111 -14.07 -10.64 -1.37
N SER A 112 -12.99 -11.40 -1.20
CA SER A 112 -12.97 -12.82 -1.57
C SER A 112 -11.89 -13.58 -0.79
N SER A 113 -11.98 -14.91 -0.81
CA SER A 113 -10.93 -15.77 -0.24
C SER A 113 -9.57 -15.57 -0.91
N ASP A 114 -9.53 -15.17 -2.18
CA ASP A 114 -8.27 -14.87 -2.87
C ASP A 114 -7.59 -13.62 -2.30
N HIS A 115 -8.36 -12.59 -1.90
CA HIS A 115 -7.81 -11.43 -1.17
C HIS A 115 -7.18 -11.86 0.15
N LEU A 116 -7.90 -12.70 0.92
CA LEU A 116 -7.41 -13.20 2.19
C LEU A 116 -6.14 -14.06 2.01
N GLY A 117 -6.15 -14.97 1.03
CA GLY A 117 -5.00 -15.80 0.69
C GLY A 117 -3.78 -14.98 0.25
N ALA A 118 -3.99 -13.90 -0.50
CA ALA A 118 -2.92 -13.01 -0.93
C ALA A 118 -2.26 -12.28 0.26
N LEU A 119 -3.07 -11.79 1.21
CA LEU A 119 -2.60 -11.17 2.45
C LEU A 119 -1.90 -12.19 3.37
N GLN A 120 -2.44 -13.40 3.49
CA GLN A 120 -1.80 -14.49 4.25
C GLN A 120 -0.43 -14.83 3.67
N HIS A 121 -0.33 -14.91 2.34
CA HIS A 121 0.95 -15.17 1.68
C HIS A 121 1.94 -14.02 1.91
N ALA A 122 1.48 -12.78 1.90
CA ALA A 122 2.31 -11.61 2.23
C ALA A 122 2.83 -11.64 3.67
N LEU A 123 1.97 -11.97 4.64
CA LEU A 123 2.35 -12.15 6.05
C LEU A 123 3.40 -13.27 6.21
N ARG A 124 3.18 -14.44 5.60
CA ARG A 124 4.15 -15.56 5.61
C ARG A 124 5.48 -15.21 4.95
N SER A 125 5.47 -14.22 4.05
CA SER A 125 6.66 -13.72 3.36
C SER A 125 7.34 -12.56 4.10
N GLY A 126 6.90 -12.24 5.32
CA GLY A 126 7.55 -11.28 6.21
C GLY A 126 6.90 -9.91 6.31
N CYS A 127 5.74 -9.68 5.69
CA CYS A 127 4.95 -8.47 5.97
C CYS A 127 4.46 -8.51 7.42
N THR A 128 4.44 -7.35 8.08
CA THR A 128 4.10 -7.21 9.50
C THR A 128 2.78 -6.46 9.68
N ALA A 129 2.24 -6.46 10.91
CA ALA A 129 1.10 -5.60 11.26
C ALA A 129 1.40 -4.12 10.95
N TYR A 130 2.64 -3.67 11.13
CA TYR A 130 3.07 -2.33 10.77
C TYR A 130 2.92 -2.07 9.26
N ASP A 131 3.34 -3.00 8.40
CA ASP A 131 3.22 -2.84 6.95
C ASP A 131 1.76 -2.74 6.52
N PHE A 132 0.92 -3.61 7.07
CA PHE A 132 -0.53 -3.58 6.84
C PHE A 132 -1.17 -2.28 7.33
N ASP A 133 -0.75 -1.76 8.48
CA ASP A 133 -1.25 -0.49 9.00
C ASP A 133 -1.01 0.69 8.05
N ARG A 134 0.18 0.75 7.43
CA ARG A 134 0.56 1.84 6.51
C ARG A 134 -0.21 1.82 5.20
N VAL A 135 -0.60 0.65 4.73
CA VAL A 135 -1.40 0.49 3.50
C VAL A 135 -2.90 0.41 3.77
N GLN A 136 -3.32 0.38 5.02
CA GLN A 136 -4.73 0.27 5.40
C GLN A 136 -5.51 1.46 4.85
N GLY A 137 -6.63 1.18 4.18
CA GLY A 137 -7.37 2.22 3.49
C GLY A 137 -6.59 2.78 2.31
N ASP A 138 -5.70 2.01 1.68
CA ASP A 138 -5.21 2.28 0.32
C ASP A 138 -5.13 0.98 -0.50
N GLY A 139 -6.20 0.65 -1.23
CA GLY A 139 -6.26 -0.57 -2.04
C GLY A 139 -5.13 -0.70 -3.04
N SER A 140 -4.70 0.42 -3.64
CA SER A 140 -3.55 0.42 -4.56
C SER A 140 -2.24 0.10 -3.83
N ALA A 141 -2.04 0.62 -2.62
CA ALA A 141 -0.88 0.31 -1.80
C ALA A 141 -0.91 -1.13 -1.29
N ILE A 142 -2.08 -1.66 -0.89
CA ILE A 142 -2.25 -3.07 -0.48
C ILE A 142 -1.91 -3.99 -1.66
N THR A 143 -2.42 -3.68 -2.85
CA THR A 143 -2.11 -4.43 -4.08
C THR A 143 -0.62 -4.46 -4.35
N ASN A 144 0.05 -3.31 -4.25
CA ASN A 144 1.50 -3.23 -4.42
C ASN A 144 2.25 -4.04 -3.35
N LEU A 145 1.88 -3.92 -2.07
CA LEU A 145 2.44 -4.68 -0.96
C LEU A 145 2.40 -6.19 -1.21
N VAL A 146 1.24 -6.71 -1.61
CA VAL A 146 1.06 -8.14 -1.89
C VAL A 146 1.87 -8.58 -3.11
N ARG A 147 1.98 -7.72 -4.13
CA ARG A 147 2.74 -7.98 -5.37
C ARG A 147 4.25 -7.84 -5.20
N CYS A 148 4.72 -7.20 -4.14
CA CYS A 148 6.14 -7.14 -3.78
C CYS A 148 6.72 -8.54 -3.49
N VAL A 149 5.87 -9.51 -3.14
CA VAL A 149 6.28 -10.89 -2.88
C VAL A 149 6.50 -11.64 -4.20
N SER A 150 7.73 -12.03 -4.50
CA SER A 150 8.11 -12.64 -5.78
C SER A 150 7.41 -13.97 -6.09
N THR A 151 7.07 -14.76 -5.07
CA THR A 151 6.41 -16.07 -5.20
C THR A 151 4.89 -16.01 -5.05
N GLN A 152 4.29 -14.82 -5.10
CA GLN A 152 2.87 -14.60 -4.85
C GLN A 152 1.96 -15.42 -5.80
N PRO A 153 1.20 -16.42 -5.30
CA PRO A 153 0.32 -17.21 -6.16
C PRO A 153 -0.94 -16.43 -6.59
N TYR A 154 -1.27 -15.35 -5.90
CA TYR A 154 -2.46 -14.52 -6.13
C TYR A 154 -2.19 -13.29 -7.01
N GLY A 155 -1.31 -13.38 -8.02
CA GLY A 155 -0.87 -12.22 -8.81
C GLY A 155 -1.96 -11.44 -9.55
N ARG A 156 -3.15 -12.03 -9.73
CA ARG A 156 -4.32 -11.41 -10.37
C ARG A 156 -5.25 -10.66 -9.42
N VAL A 157 -5.02 -10.75 -8.10
CA VAL A 157 -5.83 -10.04 -7.12
C VAL A 157 -5.44 -8.56 -7.13
N ASP A 158 -6.45 -7.71 -7.22
CA ASP A 158 -6.35 -6.26 -7.06
C ASP A 158 -7.29 -5.85 -5.94
N PHE A 159 -6.76 -5.14 -4.96
CA PHE A 159 -7.53 -4.56 -3.86
C PHE A 159 -8.06 -3.21 -4.36
N ASP A 160 -9.35 -3.16 -4.66
CA ASP A 160 -9.98 -1.90 -5.05
C ASP A 160 -10.45 -1.14 -3.82
N HIS A 161 -10.24 0.17 -3.84
CA HIS A 161 -11.06 1.04 -3.04
C HIS A 161 -12.35 1.31 -3.76
N GLY A 162 -13.31 0.42 -3.50
CA GLY A 162 -14.67 0.57 -3.95
C GLY A 162 -15.27 1.88 -3.45
N LEU A 163 -15.05 2.98 -4.18
CA LEU A 163 -15.85 4.20 -4.35
C LEU A 163 -16.47 4.90 -3.12
N ALA A 164 -16.29 4.42 -1.90
CA ALA A 164 -16.97 4.92 -0.71
C ALA A 164 -16.35 6.25 -0.26
N PHE A 165 -15.02 6.40 -0.35
CA PHE A 165 -14.33 7.67 -0.06
C PHE A 165 -14.43 8.71 -1.19
N ALA A 166 -14.64 8.28 -2.44
CA ALA A 166 -14.71 9.21 -3.58
C ALA A 166 -16.01 10.04 -3.63
N LYS A 167 -17.06 9.63 -2.90
CA LYS A 167 -18.33 10.38 -2.83
C LYS A 167 -18.35 11.48 -1.75
N SER A 168 -17.60 11.34 -0.65
CA SER A 168 -17.58 12.38 0.40
C SER A 168 -16.64 13.55 0.09
N SER A 169 -15.55 13.36 -0.66
CA SER A 169 -14.59 14.42 -0.97
C SER A 169 -15.03 15.37 -2.09
N ARG A 170 -16.00 14.99 -2.94
CA ARG A 170 -16.57 15.87 -3.98
C ARG A 170 -17.67 16.81 -3.47
N LEU A 171 -18.13 16.64 -2.23
CA LEU A 171 -19.19 17.46 -1.64
C LEU A 171 -18.70 18.69 -0.87
N HIS A 172 -17.39 18.94 -0.78
CA HIS A 172 -16.82 20.11 -0.06
C HIS A 172 -16.02 21.08 -0.93
N LYS A 173 -16.04 20.94 -2.27
CA LYS A 173 -15.42 21.90 -3.22
C LYS A 173 -16.42 22.76 -4.01
N ARG A 174 -17.64 22.91 -3.51
CA ARG A 174 -18.64 23.84 -4.06
C ARG A 174 -19.22 24.71 -2.93
N ARG A 175 -18.43 25.65 -2.43
CA ARG A 175 -18.89 26.92 -1.87
C ARG A 175 -17.82 27.97 -2.11
#